data_AF-A0A1N7SS79-F1
#
_entry.id   AF-A0A1N7SS79-F1
#
_cell.length_a   1.000
_cell.length_b   1.000
_cell.length_c   1.000
_cell.angle_alpha   90.00
_cell.angle_beta   90.00
_cell.angle_gamma   90.00
#
_symmetry.space_group_name_H-M   'P 1'
#
loop_
_entity.id
_entity.type
_entity.pdbx_description
1 polymer ?
#
loop_
_entity_poly.entity_id
_entity_poly.type
_entity_poly.pdbx_seq_one_letter_code
_entity_poly.pdbx_strand_id
1 'polypeptide(L)'
;MNRTAIRRLPGARRQRGVAAIEFALVSTLFFTLLIGVMEMGRVLFYWNTAAEATRLGARVAVVCDVNSSSVVRNMQQMLPILQPANITVTYTPAGCDATSCTAVTVAITNVTVNTVVPFVPFDVTMPPFSTTLPRESLNSVGGTNPTCS
;
A
#
# COMPACT_ATOMS: atom_id res chain seq x y z
N MET A 1 -69.92 5.44 48.15
CA MET A 1 -69.16 4.54 47.25
C MET A 1 -68.86 5.30 45.97
N ASN A 2 -67.61 5.74 45.73
CA ASN A 2 -67.24 6.27 44.42
C ASN A 2 -65.76 5.93 44.16
N ARG A 3 -65.52 5.03 43.18
CA ARG A 3 -64.17 4.58 42.80
C ARG A 3 -63.67 5.44 41.65
N THR A 4 -62.71 6.32 41.93
CA THR A 4 -61.96 7.07 40.92
C THR A 4 -61.03 6.12 40.17
N ALA A 5 -61.34 5.87 38.89
CA ALA A 5 -60.52 5.07 38.00
C ALA A 5 -59.29 5.88 37.52
N ILE A 6 -58.10 5.48 37.96
CA ILE A 6 -56.83 6.06 37.52
C ILE A 6 -56.53 5.55 36.11
N ARG A 7 -56.66 6.43 35.11
CA ARG A 7 -56.33 6.14 33.71
C ARG A 7 -54.82 6.25 33.51
N ARG A 8 -54.10 5.11 33.44
CA ARG A 8 -52.67 5.09 33.08
C ARG A 8 -52.50 5.50 31.61
N LEU A 9 -51.82 6.62 31.37
CA LEU A 9 -51.45 7.05 30.01
C LEU A 9 -50.33 6.14 29.45
N PRO A 10 -50.52 5.51 28.28
CA PRO A 10 -49.53 4.65 27.67
C PRO A 10 -48.51 5.49 26.88
N GLY A 11 -47.59 6.17 27.57
CA GLY A 11 -46.65 7.11 26.92
C GLY A 11 -45.19 6.64 26.82
N ALA A 12 -44.68 5.91 27.82
CA ALA A 12 -43.23 5.79 28.01
C ALA A 12 -42.54 4.62 27.27
N ARG A 13 -43.29 3.75 26.56
CA ARG A 13 -42.74 2.51 25.96
C ARG A 13 -42.31 2.66 24.50
N ARG A 14 -42.66 3.76 23.82
CA ARG A 14 -42.51 3.92 22.36
C ARG A 14 -41.19 4.54 21.88
N GLN A 15 -40.39 5.12 22.77
CA GLN A 15 -39.15 5.83 22.39
C GLN A 15 -37.86 4.99 22.51
N ARG A 16 -37.90 3.80 23.13
CA ARG A 16 -36.68 2.98 23.34
C ARG A 16 -36.09 2.40 22.05
N GLY A 17 -36.92 2.11 21.04
CA GLY A 17 -36.46 1.58 19.76
C GLY A 17 -35.91 2.66 18.81
N VAL A 18 -36.45 3.88 18.88
CA VAL A 18 -36.09 4.98 17.98
C VAL A 18 -34.66 5.46 18.24
N ALA A 19 -34.30 5.67 19.49
CA ALA A 19 -32.94 6.08 19.87
C ALA A 19 -31.87 5.05 19.45
N ALA A 20 -32.21 3.75 19.48
CA ALA A 20 -31.31 2.70 19.02
C ALA A 20 -31.07 2.76 17.51
N ILE A 21 -32.09 3.09 16.72
CA ILE A 21 -31.99 3.23 15.26
C ILE A 21 -31.21 4.49 14.89
N GLU A 22 -31.47 5.61 15.56
CA GLU A 22 -30.73 6.86 15.35
C GLU A 22 -29.24 6.66 15.62
N PHE A 23 -28.89 6.00 16.72
CA PHE A 23 -27.51 5.65 17.03
C PHE A 23 -26.90 4.72 15.98
N ALA A 24 -27.63 3.70 15.52
CA ALA A 24 -27.14 2.78 14.49
C ALA A 24 -26.80 3.51 13.18
N LEU A 25 -27.65 4.45 12.74
CA LEU A 25 -27.42 5.22 11.52
C LEU A 25 -26.20 6.15 11.65
N VAL A 26 -26.08 6.88 12.76
CA VAL A 26 -24.96 7.80 12.99
C VAL A 26 -23.65 7.03 13.15
N SER A 27 -23.64 5.94 13.93
CA SER A 27 -22.45 5.12 14.12
C SER A 27 -21.99 4.45 12.82
N THR A 28 -22.92 3.95 11.99
CA THR A 28 -22.57 3.38 10.68
C THR A 28 -21.87 4.41 9.79
N LEU A 29 -22.40 5.64 9.72
CA LEU A 29 -21.78 6.72 8.95
C LEU A 29 -20.41 7.10 9.52
N PHE A 30 -20.31 7.24 10.84
CA PHE A 30 -19.07 7.61 11.53
C PHE A 30 -17.94 6.59 11.30
N PHE A 31 -18.22 5.29 11.47
CA PHE A 31 -17.21 4.25 11.24
C PHE A 31 -16.83 4.12 9.77
N THR A 32 -17.77 4.33 8.84
CA THR A 32 -17.46 4.33 7.40
C THR A 32 -16.48 5.44 7.06
N LEU A 33 -16.69 6.66 7.59
CA LEU A 33 -15.78 7.79 7.39
C LEU A 33 -14.41 7.54 8.03
N LEU A 34 -14.38 7.00 9.26
CA LEU A 34 -13.16 6.69 9.99
C LEU A 34 -12.30 5.66 9.24
N ILE A 35 -12.91 4.57 8.77
CA ILE A 35 -12.22 3.56 7.94
C ILE A 35 -11.75 4.19 6.63
N GLY A 36 -12.56 5.02 5.98
CA GLY A 36 -12.17 5.73 4.75
C GLY A 36 -10.91 6.59 4.92
N VAL A 37 -10.79 7.34 6.03
CA VAL A 37 -9.59 8.13 6.34
C VAL A 37 -8.38 7.23 6.61
N MET A 38 -8.57 6.13 7.36
CA MET A 38 -7.49 5.16 7.62
C MET A 38 -6.97 4.52 6.32
N GLU A 39 -7.88 4.14 5.43
CA GLU A 39 -7.54 3.55 4.13
C GLU A 39 -6.77 4.54 3.24
N MET A 40 -7.16 5.81 3.21
CA MET A 40 -6.41 6.85 2.49
C MET A 40 -5.01 7.07 3.10
N GLY A 41 -4.90 7.02 4.43
CA GLY A 41 -3.60 7.06 5.12
C GLY A 41 -2.68 5.89 4.71
N ARG A 42 -3.25 4.68 4.59
CA ARG A 42 -2.52 3.49 4.12
C ARG A 42 -2.04 3.64 2.67
N VAL A 43 -2.87 4.18 1.79
CA VAL A 43 -2.50 4.45 0.38
C VAL A 43 -1.33 5.43 0.31
N LEU A 44 -1.40 6.53 1.06
CA LEU A 44 -0.32 7.52 1.11
C LEU A 44 0.98 6.92 1.67
N PHE A 45 0.89 6.05 2.68
CA PHE A 45 2.04 5.32 3.20
C PHE A 45 2.69 4.48 2.09
N TYR A 46 1.91 3.70 1.32
CA TYR A 46 2.45 2.92 0.21
C TYR A 46 3.16 3.76 -0.85
N TRP A 47 2.66 4.95 -1.18
CA TRP A 47 3.33 5.85 -2.12
C TRP A 47 4.70 6.32 -1.62
N ASN A 48 4.80 6.69 -0.35
CA ASN A 48 6.07 7.09 0.25
C ASN A 48 7.04 5.89 0.34
N THR A 49 6.55 4.72 0.75
CA THR A 49 7.35 3.50 0.79
C THR A 49 7.81 3.06 -0.60
N ALA A 50 6.98 3.22 -1.63
CA ALA A 50 7.35 2.87 -3.01
C ALA A 50 8.52 3.72 -3.52
N ALA A 51 8.54 5.02 -3.21
CA ALA A 51 9.65 5.89 -3.54
C ALA A 51 10.95 5.41 -2.87
N GLU A 52 10.92 5.12 -1.57
CA GLU A 52 12.11 4.61 -0.88
C GLU A 52 12.51 3.19 -1.35
N ALA A 53 11.54 2.32 -1.64
CA ALA A 53 11.78 0.98 -2.18
C ALA A 53 12.48 1.05 -3.55
N THR A 54 12.11 1.98 -4.44
CA THR A 54 12.85 2.16 -5.70
C THR A 54 14.28 2.64 -5.46
N ARG A 55 14.51 3.48 -4.46
CA ARG A 55 15.85 3.97 -4.11
C ARG A 55 16.72 2.86 -3.55
N LEU A 56 16.18 2.01 -2.66
CA LEU A 56 16.85 0.81 -2.18
C LEU A 56 17.13 -0.15 -3.34
N GLY A 57 16.11 -0.44 -4.16
CA GLY A 57 16.23 -1.31 -5.32
C GLY A 57 17.34 -0.87 -6.27
N ALA A 58 17.42 0.44 -6.58
CA ALA A 58 18.50 0.99 -7.40
C ALA A 58 19.88 0.80 -6.76
N ARG A 59 20.03 1.01 -5.45
CA ARG A 59 21.30 0.77 -4.73
C ARG A 59 21.75 -0.68 -4.77
N VAL A 60 20.82 -1.62 -4.63
CA VAL A 60 21.11 -3.05 -4.75
C VAL A 60 21.46 -3.38 -6.21
N ALA A 61 20.72 -2.84 -7.16
CA ALA A 61 20.87 -3.15 -8.59
C ALA A 61 22.16 -2.63 -9.23
N VAL A 62 22.81 -1.59 -8.68
CA VAL A 62 24.10 -1.09 -9.19
C VAL A 62 25.31 -1.90 -8.71
N VAL A 63 25.15 -2.70 -7.66
CA VAL A 63 26.21 -3.53 -7.05
C VAL A 63 26.06 -5.00 -7.43
N CYS A 64 24.85 -5.52 -7.39
CA CYS A 64 24.57 -6.93 -7.64
C CYS A 64 24.66 -7.30 -9.12
N ASP A 65 24.75 -8.61 -9.37
CA ASP A 65 24.76 -9.15 -10.72
C ASP A 65 23.55 -8.66 -11.52
N VAL A 66 23.77 -8.48 -12.82
CA VAL A 66 22.73 -8.07 -13.76
C VAL A 66 21.56 -9.05 -13.67
N ASN A 67 20.34 -8.53 -13.50
CA ASN A 67 19.11 -9.30 -13.30
C ASN A 67 19.07 -10.19 -12.03
N SER A 68 19.82 -9.84 -10.98
CA SER A 68 19.73 -10.54 -9.70
C SER A 68 18.32 -10.48 -9.10
N SER A 69 17.84 -11.63 -8.58
CA SER A 69 16.58 -11.72 -7.83
C SER A 69 16.61 -10.95 -6.50
N SER A 70 17.79 -10.57 -6.00
CA SER A 70 17.94 -9.83 -4.75
C SER A 70 17.27 -8.45 -4.79
N VAL A 71 17.27 -7.78 -5.94
CA VAL A 71 16.62 -6.47 -6.12
C VAL A 71 15.12 -6.58 -5.83
N VAL A 72 14.46 -7.56 -6.45
CA VAL A 72 13.03 -7.81 -6.28
C VAL A 72 12.72 -8.21 -4.83
N ARG A 73 13.50 -9.11 -4.23
CA ARG A 73 13.29 -9.53 -2.83
C ARG A 73 13.40 -8.38 -1.85
N ASN A 74 14.45 -7.55 -1.95
CA ASN A 74 14.67 -6.41 -1.07
C ASN A 74 13.53 -5.38 -1.19
N MET A 75 13.06 -5.12 -2.42
CA MET A 75 11.90 -4.24 -2.65
C MET A 75 10.61 -4.83 -2.06
N GLN A 76 10.38 -6.13 -2.21
CA GLN A 76 9.21 -6.82 -1.66
C GLN A 76 9.22 -6.91 -0.13
N GLN A 77 10.39 -7.00 0.50
CA GLN A 77 10.51 -6.93 1.95
C GLN A 77 10.07 -5.58 2.52
N MET A 78 10.33 -4.48 1.80
CA MET A 78 9.85 -3.14 2.18
C MET A 78 8.38 -2.91 1.83
N LEU A 79 7.95 -3.37 0.64
CA LEU A 79 6.60 -3.16 0.13
C LEU A 79 6.00 -4.51 -0.34
N PRO A 80 5.41 -5.30 0.57
CA PRO A 80 4.93 -6.66 0.27
C PRO A 80 3.81 -6.75 -0.76
N ILE A 81 3.15 -5.63 -1.07
CA ILE A 81 2.11 -5.57 -2.10
C ILE A 81 2.68 -5.67 -3.52
N LEU A 82 3.99 -5.50 -3.69
CA LEU A 82 4.65 -5.55 -5.00
C LEU A 82 4.72 -6.99 -5.51
N GLN A 83 4.28 -7.19 -6.75
CA GLN A 83 4.58 -8.39 -7.51
C GLN A 83 5.83 -8.18 -8.37
N PRO A 84 6.56 -9.24 -8.74
CA PRO A 84 7.72 -9.13 -9.61
C PRO A 84 7.39 -8.44 -10.95
N ALA A 85 6.16 -8.61 -11.46
CA ALA A 85 5.68 -7.96 -12.68
C ALA A 85 5.54 -6.43 -12.56
N ASN A 86 5.45 -5.88 -11.35
CA ASN A 86 5.36 -4.44 -11.12
C ASN A 86 6.74 -3.77 -11.13
N ILE A 87 7.83 -4.53 -11.02
CA ILE A 87 9.18 -4.03 -10.88
C ILE A 87 9.91 -4.20 -12.21
N THR A 88 10.40 -3.09 -12.76
CA THR A 88 11.19 -3.09 -13.99
C THR A 88 12.58 -2.55 -13.69
N VAL A 89 13.59 -3.36 -13.97
CA VAL A 89 15.00 -2.98 -13.89
C VAL A 89 15.53 -2.85 -15.31
N THR A 90 16.01 -1.66 -15.67
CA THR A 90 16.58 -1.40 -16.99
C THR A 90 18.02 -0.94 -16.86
N TYR A 91 18.87 -1.48 -17.73
CA TYR A 91 20.29 -1.17 -17.78
C TYR A 91 20.57 -0.30 -19.00
N THR A 92 21.39 0.73 -18.82
CA THR A 92 21.77 1.66 -19.88
C THR A 92 23.28 1.61 -20.10
N PRO A 93 23.76 1.60 -21.36
CA PRO A 93 23.00 1.49 -22.62
C PRO A 93 22.32 0.12 -22.81
N ALA A 94 21.28 0.05 -23.63
CA ALA A 94 20.53 -1.20 -23.82
C ALA A 94 21.42 -2.34 -24.34
N GLY A 95 21.26 -3.54 -23.78
CA GLY A 95 22.07 -4.71 -24.13
C GLY A 95 23.49 -4.71 -23.53
N CYS A 96 23.78 -3.79 -22.61
CA CYS A 96 25.06 -3.79 -21.89
C CYS A 96 25.19 -4.98 -20.93
N ASP A 97 26.45 -5.31 -20.63
CA ASP A 97 26.87 -6.27 -19.63
C ASP A 97 27.44 -5.59 -18.38
N ALA A 98 27.83 -6.37 -17.37
CA ALA A 98 28.36 -5.85 -16.10
C ALA A 98 29.55 -4.87 -16.28
N THR A 99 30.30 -4.98 -17.38
CA THR A 99 31.46 -4.13 -17.67
C THR A 99 31.14 -2.88 -18.49
N SER A 100 30.09 -2.93 -19.33
CA SER A 100 29.74 -1.88 -20.30
C SER A 100 28.55 -1.02 -19.89
N CYS A 101 27.74 -1.45 -18.92
CA CYS A 101 26.66 -0.62 -18.41
C CYS A 101 27.20 0.66 -17.75
N THR A 102 26.47 1.76 -17.83
CA THR A 102 26.82 3.05 -17.23
C THR A 102 25.85 3.45 -16.12
N ALA A 103 24.57 3.12 -16.25
CA ALA A 103 23.57 3.37 -15.23
C ALA A 103 22.47 2.30 -15.20
N VAL A 104 21.82 2.19 -14.05
CA VAL A 104 20.70 1.30 -13.79
C VAL A 104 19.50 2.12 -13.36
N THR A 105 18.35 1.83 -13.94
CA THR A 105 17.07 2.43 -13.57
C THR A 105 16.15 1.34 -13.01
N VAL A 106 15.63 1.57 -11.82
CA VAL A 106 14.64 0.70 -11.17
C VAL A 106 13.34 1.47 -11.08
N ALA A 107 12.25 0.88 -11.58
CA ALA A 107 10.93 1.48 -11.54
C ALA A 107 9.86 0.52 -11.03
N ILE A 108 8.84 1.08 -10.39
CA ILE A 108 7.62 0.41 -9.96
C ILE A 108 6.46 0.96 -10.78
N THR A 109 5.67 0.08 -11.39
CA THR A 109 4.51 0.43 -12.22
C THR A 109 3.32 -0.49 -11.97
N ASN A 110 2.11 -0.02 -12.28
CA ASN A 110 0.87 -0.81 -12.28
C ASN A 110 0.53 -1.48 -10.94
N VAL A 111 0.75 -0.79 -9.82
CA VAL A 111 0.36 -1.28 -8.49
C VAL A 111 -1.01 -0.71 -8.14
N THR A 112 -1.96 -1.58 -7.85
CA THR A 112 -3.33 -1.21 -7.48
C THR A 112 -3.60 -1.59 -6.04
N VAL A 113 -4.01 -0.62 -5.23
CA VAL A 113 -4.37 -0.81 -3.83
C VAL A 113 -5.88 -0.93 -3.73
N ASN A 114 -6.35 -2.08 -3.25
CA ASN A 114 -7.77 -2.34 -3.04
C ASN A 114 -8.17 -1.76 -1.68
N THR A 115 -9.08 -0.79 -1.66
CA THR A 115 -9.55 -0.20 -0.40
C THR A 115 -10.67 -1.02 0.22
N VAL A 116 -10.67 -1.14 1.55
CA VAL A 116 -11.67 -1.92 2.30
C VAL A 116 -12.68 -0.97 2.94
N VAL A 117 -13.22 -0.04 2.15
CA VAL A 117 -14.25 0.89 2.64
C VAL A 117 -15.61 0.17 2.64
N PRO A 118 -16.34 0.14 3.77
CA PRO A 118 -17.68 -0.42 3.81
C PRO A 118 -18.60 0.25 2.78
N PHE A 119 -19.46 -0.54 2.14
CA PHE A 119 -20.47 -0.12 1.15
C PHE A 119 -19.94 0.38 -0.21
N VAL A 120 -18.71 0.86 -0.31
CA VAL A 120 -18.15 1.41 -1.57
C VAL A 120 -16.67 1.03 -1.72
N PRO A 121 -16.35 -0.21 -2.12
CA PRO A 121 -14.97 -0.57 -2.45
C PRO A 121 -14.55 0.17 -3.73
N PHE A 122 -13.36 0.78 -3.71
CA PHE A 122 -12.74 1.36 -4.89
C PHE A 122 -11.25 1.07 -4.92
N ASP A 123 -10.71 1.01 -6.13
CA ASP A 123 -9.31 0.72 -6.36
C ASP A 123 -8.54 2.00 -6.65
N VAL A 124 -7.44 2.19 -5.93
CA VAL A 124 -6.53 3.32 -6.17
C VAL A 124 -5.27 2.80 -6.83
N THR A 125 -5.01 3.28 -8.04
CA THR A 125 -3.76 2.97 -8.74
C THR A 125 -2.66 3.93 -8.31
N MET A 126 -1.52 3.37 -7.93
CA MET A 126 -0.33 4.12 -7.55
C MET A 126 0.34 4.74 -8.79
N PRO A 127 0.80 6.01 -8.72
CA PRO A 127 1.60 6.59 -9.80
C PRO A 127 2.93 5.83 -9.96
N PRO A 128 3.54 5.84 -11.15
CA PRO A 128 4.83 5.20 -11.36
C PRO A 128 5.93 5.91 -10.57
N PHE A 129 6.83 5.14 -9.96
CA PHE A 129 8.03 5.64 -9.29
C PHE A 129 9.26 5.04 -9.94
N SER A 130 10.31 5.84 -10.14
CA SER A 130 11.56 5.37 -10.73
C SER A 130 12.76 6.08 -10.12
N THR A 131 13.85 5.33 -9.92
CA THR A 131 15.13 5.86 -9.49
C THR A 131 16.23 5.35 -10.41
N THR A 132 17.10 6.25 -10.86
CA THR A 132 18.27 5.94 -11.70
C THR A 132 19.54 6.25 -10.92
N LEU A 133 20.48 5.30 -10.90
CA LEU A 133 21.80 5.46 -10.29
C LEU A 133 22.90 5.00 -11.27
N PRO A 134 24.10 5.62 -11.24
CA PRO A 134 25.23 5.15 -12.04
C PRO A 134 25.67 3.77 -11.55
N ARG A 135 26.26 2.97 -12.44
CA ARG A 135 26.76 1.64 -12.07
C ARG A 135 27.91 1.75 -11.06
N GLU A 136 28.02 0.76 -10.18
CA GLU A 136 29.16 0.58 -9.30
C GLU A 136 29.94 -0.67 -9.73
N SER A 137 29.56 -1.85 -9.23
CA SER A 137 30.27 -3.10 -9.56
C SER A 137 29.56 -3.93 -10.65
N LEU A 138 28.23 -4.10 -10.54
CA LEU A 138 27.41 -5.01 -11.37
C LEU A 138 27.90 -6.47 -11.47
N ASN A 139 28.90 -6.84 -10.67
CA ASN A 139 29.48 -8.17 -10.60
C ASN A 139 29.78 -8.43 -9.12
N SER A 140 28.86 -9.13 -8.46
CA SER A 140 29.03 -9.62 -7.10
C SER A 140 29.61 -11.02 -7.22
N VAL A 141 30.93 -11.12 -7.37
CA VAL A 141 31.72 -12.36 -7.53
C VAL A 141 31.14 -13.52 -6.69
N GLY A 142 30.32 -14.37 -7.31
CA GLY A 142 29.71 -15.56 -6.71
C GLY A 142 28.69 -15.32 -5.59
N GLY A 143 28.00 -14.17 -5.55
CA GLY A 143 26.99 -13.87 -4.51
C GLY A 143 27.57 -13.62 -3.12
N THR A 144 28.86 -13.30 -3.02
CA THR A 144 29.55 -13.05 -1.75
C THR A 144 29.20 -11.68 -1.14
N ASN A 145 28.59 -10.78 -1.89
CA ASN A 145 28.14 -9.50 -1.36
C ASN A 145 26.87 -9.70 -0.52
N PRO A 146 26.88 -9.37 0.79
CA PRO A 146 25.72 -9.53 1.65
C PRO A 146 24.52 -8.67 1.25
N THR A 147 24.71 -7.63 0.40
CA THR A 147 23.60 -6.86 -0.16
C THR A 147 22.89 -7.59 -1.30
N CYS A 148 23.50 -8.65 -1.85
CA CYS A 148 23.02 -9.42 -2.99
C CYS A 148 22.50 -10.81 -2.62
N SER A 149 22.57 -11.20 -1.36
CA SER A 149 22.06 -12.47 -0.81
C SER A 149 20.60 -12.40 -0.39
#